data_AF-A0A2V8RCK2-F1
#
_entry.id   AF-A0A2V8RCK2-F1
#
_cell.length_a   1.000
_cell.length_b   1.000
_cell.length_c   1.000
_cell.angle_alpha   90.00
_cell.angle_beta   90.00
_cell.angle_gamma   90.00
#
_symmetry.space_group_name_H-M   'P 1'
#
loop_
_entity.id
_entity.type
_entity.pdbx_description
1 polymer ?
#
loop_
_entity_poly.entity_id
_entity_poly.type
_entity_poly.pdbx_seq_one_letter_code
_entity_poly.pdbx_strand_id
1 'polypeptide(L)'
;DGVSISPDIVDIAAHLCIVEHTDHKRFKNEDHTVLFPEILALYALNEGNTFRYSVSTAGAGGMIQMIPRTYDAIRQQHSGVSLQTDFVSGMRDHANALEAMLLYMNDTWNNLSRSTEVQDALRNGIATKPELLAAGYNSGGTQWRTLIPAETQMYLAIYSSIDNTLQLGSNPSGIDNTQSSVQMSAMAVKRSSAAAVFSWLTRPLRISNSLLGRLFH
;
A
#
# COMPACT_ATOMS: atom_id res chain seq x y z
N ASP A 1 11.56 -21.29 -4.60
CA ASP A 1 10.39 -20.87 -5.40
C ASP A 1 9.88 -19.54 -4.87
N GLY A 2 9.67 -18.57 -5.75
CA GLY A 2 9.18 -17.24 -5.37
C GLY A 2 7.65 -17.17 -5.29
N VAL A 3 7.12 -16.27 -4.46
CA VAL A 3 5.68 -15.98 -4.38
C VAL A 3 5.32 -14.96 -5.46
N SER A 4 4.36 -15.30 -6.31
CA SER A 4 3.82 -14.36 -7.31
C SER A 4 2.78 -13.45 -6.65
N ILE A 5 2.95 -12.13 -6.81
CA ILE A 5 2.05 -11.11 -6.29
C ILE A 5 1.30 -10.48 -7.47
N SER A 6 -0.02 -10.42 -7.37
CA SER A 6 -0.86 -9.84 -8.40
C SER A 6 -0.65 -8.31 -8.49
N PRO A 7 -0.60 -7.70 -9.70
CA PRO A 7 -0.41 -6.26 -9.85
C PRO A 7 -1.40 -5.39 -9.07
N ASP A 8 -2.66 -5.83 -8.98
CA ASP A 8 -3.68 -5.09 -8.23
C ASP A 8 -3.40 -5.04 -6.71
N ILE A 9 -2.74 -6.06 -6.15
CA ILE A 9 -2.29 -6.03 -4.75
C ILE A 9 -1.16 -5.00 -4.58
N VAL A 10 -0.30 -4.87 -5.59
CA VAL A 10 0.77 -3.86 -5.59
C VAL A 10 0.19 -2.45 -5.62
N ASP A 11 -0.83 -2.22 -6.45
CA ASP A 11 -1.55 -0.94 -6.51
C ASP A 11 -2.19 -0.60 -5.16
N ILE A 12 -2.87 -1.57 -4.53
CA ILE A 12 -3.47 -1.38 -3.20
C ILE A 12 -2.37 -1.07 -2.17
N ALA A 13 -1.22 -1.76 -2.20
CA ALA A 13 -0.12 -1.54 -1.28
C ALA A 13 0.44 -0.10 -1.36
N ALA A 14 0.54 0.45 -2.58
CA ALA A 14 0.97 1.83 -2.80
C ALA A 14 0.04 2.84 -2.11
N HIS A 15 -1.27 2.61 -2.19
CA HIS A 15 -2.26 3.44 -1.53
C HIS A 15 -2.14 3.34 -0.01
N LEU A 16 -1.99 2.13 0.52
CA LEU A 16 -1.86 1.90 1.95
C LEU A 16 -0.61 2.60 2.52
N CYS A 17 0.51 2.66 1.79
CA CYS A 17 1.68 3.44 2.22
C CYS A 17 1.35 4.93 2.46
N ILE A 18 0.43 5.51 1.68
CA ILE A 18 -0.05 6.89 1.91
C ILE A 18 -1.00 6.92 3.12
N VAL A 19 -1.91 5.96 3.22
CA VAL A 19 -2.86 5.86 4.34
C VAL A 19 -2.14 5.79 5.68
N GLU A 20 -1.12 4.93 5.81
CA GLU A 20 -0.35 4.73 7.05
C GLU A 20 0.34 6.00 7.58
N HIS A 21 0.58 6.97 6.70
CA HIS A 21 1.23 8.25 7.03
C HIS A 21 0.30 9.45 6.91
N THR A 22 -0.99 9.21 6.71
CA THR A 22 -2.02 10.24 6.76
C THR A 22 -2.56 10.36 8.18
N ASP A 23 -2.23 11.45 8.87
CA ASP A 23 -2.81 11.74 10.19
C ASP A 23 -4.32 11.99 10.08
N HIS A 24 -5.10 11.32 10.95
CA HIS A 24 -6.57 11.40 10.93
C HIS A 24 -7.13 12.80 11.20
N LYS A 25 -6.45 13.64 11.99
CA LYS A 25 -6.89 15.02 12.23
C LYS A 25 -6.58 15.89 11.03
N ARG A 26 -5.41 15.74 10.41
CA ARG A 26 -5.06 16.43 9.16
C ARG A 26 -6.05 16.07 8.06
N PHE A 27 -6.35 14.77 7.88
CA PHE A 27 -7.34 14.32 6.90
C PHE A 27 -8.72 14.97 7.09
N LYS A 28 -9.16 15.16 8.34
CA LYS A 28 -10.46 15.79 8.60
C LYS A 28 -10.50 17.30 8.36
N ASN A 29 -9.35 17.98 8.44
CA ASN A 29 -9.29 19.43 8.56
C ASN A 29 -8.50 20.13 7.43
N GLU A 30 -7.77 19.40 6.61
CA GLU A 30 -6.91 19.94 5.55
C GLU A 30 -7.41 19.55 4.15
N ASP A 31 -7.00 20.34 3.15
CA ASP A 31 -7.25 20.04 1.75
C ASP A 31 -6.45 18.80 1.29
N HIS A 32 -7.16 17.74 0.90
CA HIS A 32 -6.56 16.47 0.46
C HIS A 32 -5.69 16.65 -0.79
N THR A 33 -6.00 17.63 -1.64
CA THR A 33 -5.22 17.95 -2.84
C THR A 33 -3.84 18.51 -2.54
N VAL A 34 -3.59 18.89 -1.28
CA VAL A 34 -2.31 19.34 -0.72
C VAL A 34 -1.70 18.28 0.21
N LEU A 35 -2.51 17.67 1.08
CA LEU A 35 -2.06 16.68 2.07
C LEU A 35 -1.40 15.45 1.46
N PHE A 36 -2.02 14.80 0.47
CA PHE A 36 -1.43 13.59 -0.12
C PHE A 36 -0.16 13.86 -0.93
N PRO A 37 -0.09 14.94 -1.74
CA PRO A 37 1.16 15.32 -2.38
C PRO A 37 2.31 15.63 -1.42
N GLU A 38 2.03 16.16 -0.23
CA GLU A 38 3.04 16.37 0.81
C GLU A 38 3.65 15.04 1.26
N ILE A 39 2.82 14.03 1.55
CA ILE A 39 3.27 12.68 1.93
C ILE A 39 4.08 12.05 0.80
N LEU A 40 3.59 12.16 -0.43
CA LEU A 40 4.31 11.66 -1.61
C LEU A 40 5.64 12.40 -1.83
N ALA A 41 5.70 13.71 -1.58
CA ALA A 41 6.95 14.47 -1.66
C ALA A 41 7.97 13.98 -0.63
N LEU A 42 7.54 13.58 0.58
CA LEU A 42 8.44 12.96 1.56
C LEU A 42 9.07 11.67 0.99
N TYR A 43 8.28 10.81 0.35
CA TYR A 43 8.79 9.60 -0.31
C TYR A 43 9.78 9.90 -1.44
N ALA A 44 9.49 10.90 -2.26
CA ALA A 44 10.38 11.29 -3.36
C ALA A 44 11.69 11.91 -2.90
N LEU A 45 11.65 12.71 -1.83
CA LEU A 45 12.82 13.45 -1.35
C LEU A 45 13.72 12.62 -0.43
N ASN A 46 13.14 11.73 0.38
CA ASN A 46 13.90 10.97 1.38
C ASN A 46 14.11 9.51 0.97
N GLU A 47 13.45 9.03 -0.08
CA GLU A 47 13.59 7.69 -0.65
C GLU A 47 13.57 6.58 0.43
N GLY A 48 14.60 5.73 0.49
CA GLY A 48 14.77 4.65 1.48
C GLY A 48 14.95 5.13 2.92
N ASN A 49 14.99 6.44 3.17
CA ASN A 49 15.00 7.00 4.53
C ASN A 49 13.62 7.51 4.98
N THR A 50 12.62 7.54 4.10
CA THR A 50 11.28 8.09 4.41
C THR A 50 10.60 7.24 5.48
N PHE A 51 10.25 7.81 6.63
CA PHE A 51 9.55 7.08 7.71
C PHE A 51 10.30 5.87 8.29
N ARG A 52 11.59 5.63 7.96
CA ARG A 52 12.41 4.53 8.52
C ARG A 52 12.43 4.49 10.05
N TYR A 53 12.20 5.63 10.70
CA TYR A 53 12.15 5.76 12.17
C TYR A 53 10.74 6.03 12.72
N SER A 54 9.70 5.99 11.87
CA SER A 54 8.31 6.12 12.30
C SER A 54 7.93 4.91 13.15
N VAL A 55 7.43 5.16 14.36
CA VAL A 55 6.97 4.11 15.28
C VAL A 55 5.68 4.56 15.95
N SER A 56 4.63 3.75 15.86
CA SER A 56 3.37 3.99 16.57
C SER A 56 3.45 3.58 18.05
N THR A 57 2.48 3.98 18.85
CA THR A 57 2.36 3.53 20.25
C THR A 57 2.25 2.01 20.38
N ALA A 58 1.66 1.33 19.38
CA ALA A 58 1.56 -0.13 19.34
C ALA A 58 2.85 -0.82 18.86
N GLY A 59 3.91 -0.06 18.56
CA GLY A 59 5.17 -0.57 18.04
C GLY A 59 5.16 -0.84 16.54
N ALA A 60 4.15 -0.36 15.81
CA ALA A 60 4.10 -0.44 14.36
C ALA A 60 5.22 0.41 13.75
N GLY A 61 6.00 -0.14 12.82
CA GLY A 61 7.27 0.47 12.38
C GLY A 61 7.35 0.78 10.89
N GLY A 62 8.12 1.81 10.55
CA GLY A 62 8.57 2.07 9.19
C GLY A 62 7.48 2.58 8.25
N MET A 63 7.75 2.48 6.95
CA MET A 63 6.88 3.01 5.89
C MET A 63 5.53 2.29 5.72
N ILE A 64 5.38 1.10 6.30
CA ILE A 64 4.17 0.27 6.17
C ILE A 64 3.41 0.13 7.49
N GLN A 65 3.92 0.73 8.58
CA GLN A 65 3.39 0.63 9.93
C GLN A 65 2.96 -0.81 10.31
N MET A 66 3.81 -1.79 10.04
CA MET A 66 3.55 -3.18 10.44
C MET A 66 4.01 -3.42 11.88
N ILE A 67 3.28 -4.22 12.65
CA ILE A 67 3.65 -4.58 14.04
C ILE A 67 4.59 -5.80 14.10
N PRO A 68 5.43 -5.94 15.14
CA PRO A 68 6.43 -7.00 15.24
C PRO A 68 5.87 -8.42 15.12
N ARG A 69 4.72 -8.68 15.75
CA ARG A 69 4.09 -10.01 15.75
C ARG A 69 3.66 -10.44 14.34
N THR A 70 3.09 -9.52 13.57
CA THR A 70 2.66 -9.79 12.19
C THR A 70 3.86 -10.05 11.30
N TYR A 71 4.91 -9.23 11.43
CA TYR A 71 6.15 -9.41 10.69
C TYR A 71 6.79 -10.78 10.95
N ASP A 72 6.89 -11.20 12.21
CA ASP A 72 7.46 -12.50 12.56
C ASP A 72 6.61 -13.67 12.02
N ALA A 73 5.27 -13.56 12.07
CA ALA A 73 4.38 -14.56 11.50
C ALA A 73 4.60 -14.70 9.97
N ILE A 74 4.71 -13.58 9.25
CA ILE A 74 4.97 -13.59 7.80
C ILE A 74 6.33 -14.19 7.48
N ARG A 75 7.37 -13.85 8.24
CA ARG A 75 8.71 -14.43 8.07
C ARG A 75 8.71 -15.94 8.29
N GLN A 76 7.94 -16.44 9.27
CA GLN A 76 7.82 -17.88 9.51
C GLN A 76 7.03 -18.59 8.40
N GLN A 77 5.91 -18.01 7.96
CA GLN A 77 5.07 -18.55 6.91
C GLN A 77 5.78 -18.58 5.55
N HIS A 78 6.61 -17.57 5.28
CA HIS A 78 7.37 -17.42 4.03
C HIS A 78 8.87 -17.60 4.25
N SER A 79 9.27 -18.67 4.93
CA SER A 79 10.68 -18.95 5.23
C SER A 79 11.61 -19.10 3.99
N GLY A 80 11.03 -19.28 2.80
CA GLY A 80 11.76 -19.26 1.52
C GLY A 80 12.09 -17.86 1.00
N VAL A 81 11.55 -16.81 1.62
CA VAL A 81 11.83 -15.41 1.33
C VAL A 81 12.83 -14.88 2.37
N SER A 82 13.89 -14.21 1.91
CA SER A 82 14.99 -13.76 2.77
C SER A 82 14.67 -12.44 3.49
N LEU A 83 13.57 -12.41 4.24
CA LEU A 83 13.23 -11.27 5.10
C LEU A 83 14.24 -11.16 6.26
N GLN A 84 14.59 -9.93 6.62
CA GLN A 84 15.48 -9.64 7.74
C GLN A 84 14.91 -10.20 9.04
N THR A 85 15.77 -10.75 9.89
CA THR A 85 15.36 -11.38 11.15
C THR A 85 15.02 -10.37 12.24
N ASP A 86 15.75 -9.27 12.31
CA ASP A 86 15.48 -8.17 13.24
C ASP A 86 14.38 -7.27 12.69
N PHE A 87 13.29 -7.13 13.44
CA PHE A 87 12.13 -6.34 13.04
C PHE A 87 12.49 -4.86 12.79
N VAL A 88 13.30 -4.26 13.66
CA VAL A 88 13.62 -2.82 13.55
C VAL A 88 14.44 -2.55 12.29
N SER A 89 15.44 -3.37 12.02
CA SER A 89 16.25 -3.30 10.80
C SER A 89 15.38 -3.58 9.57
N GLY A 90 14.50 -4.58 9.65
CA GLY A 90 13.59 -4.95 8.57
C GLY A 90 12.58 -3.87 8.21
N MET A 91 12.05 -3.12 9.18
CA MET A 91 11.13 -1.99 8.91
C MET A 91 11.85 -0.72 8.47
N ARG A 92 13.16 -0.59 8.76
CA ARG A 92 14.01 0.52 8.28
C ARG A 92 14.44 0.33 6.83
N ASP A 93 14.56 -0.91 6.39
CA ASP A 93 14.80 -1.25 4.99
C ASP A 93 13.47 -1.30 4.24
N HIS A 94 13.21 -0.29 3.41
CA HIS A 94 11.95 -0.18 2.67
C HIS A 94 11.71 -1.36 1.74
N ALA A 95 12.74 -1.93 1.12
CA ALA A 95 12.56 -3.07 0.23
C ALA A 95 12.09 -4.29 1.03
N ASN A 96 12.72 -4.54 2.18
CA ASN A 96 12.31 -5.61 3.09
C ASN A 96 10.89 -5.37 3.65
N ALA A 97 10.59 -4.14 4.09
CA ALA A 97 9.27 -3.79 4.59
C ALA A 97 8.19 -4.03 3.53
N LEU A 98 8.39 -3.54 2.30
CA LEU A 98 7.45 -3.73 1.21
C LEU A 98 7.28 -5.22 0.84
N GLU A 99 8.35 -6.01 0.85
CA GLU A 99 8.25 -7.44 0.61
C GLU A 99 7.38 -8.12 1.68
N ALA A 100 7.57 -7.79 2.95
CA ALA A 100 6.71 -8.30 4.03
C ALA A 100 5.25 -7.83 3.90
N MET A 101 5.01 -6.58 3.51
CA MET A 101 3.67 -6.04 3.26
C MET A 101 2.95 -6.80 2.14
N LEU A 102 3.62 -7.03 1.01
CA LEU A 102 3.04 -7.70 -0.15
C LEU A 102 2.72 -9.17 0.16
N LEU A 103 3.60 -9.87 0.88
CA LEU A 103 3.33 -11.21 1.37
C LEU A 103 2.10 -11.24 2.29
N TYR A 104 2.02 -10.33 3.26
CA TYR A 104 0.88 -10.24 4.16
C TYR A 104 -0.43 -9.93 3.45
N MET A 105 -0.42 -8.98 2.50
CA MET A 105 -1.60 -8.64 1.71
C MET A 105 -2.03 -9.80 0.81
N ASN A 106 -1.08 -10.51 0.20
CA ASN A 106 -1.36 -11.68 -0.61
C ASN A 106 -1.99 -12.81 0.22
N ASP A 107 -1.46 -13.10 1.40
CA ASP A 107 -2.04 -14.09 2.31
C ASP A 107 -3.42 -13.68 2.80
N THR A 108 -3.59 -12.40 3.13
CA THR A 108 -4.89 -11.82 3.49
C THR A 108 -5.89 -12.02 2.37
N TRP A 109 -5.54 -11.72 1.12
CA TRP A 109 -6.42 -11.95 -0.03
C TRP A 109 -6.73 -13.43 -0.25
N ASN A 110 -5.71 -14.30 -0.19
CA ASN A 110 -5.88 -15.73 -0.36
C ASN A 110 -6.81 -16.34 0.69
N ASN A 111 -6.82 -15.79 1.90
CA ASN A 111 -7.73 -16.20 2.96
C ASN A 111 -9.14 -15.63 2.74
N LEU A 112 -9.26 -14.32 2.47
CA LEU A 112 -10.55 -13.66 2.26
C LEU A 112 -11.29 -14.24 1.04
N SER A 113 -10.58 -14.47 -0.07
CA SER A 113 -11.17 -14.96 -1.33
C SER A 113 -11.75 -16.38 -1.23
N ARG A 114 -11.39 -17.16 -0.20
CA ARG A 114 -12.00 -18.47 0.07
C ARG A 114 -13.36 -18.37 0.77
N SER A 115 -13.70 -17.20 1.31
CA SER A 115 -14.99 -16.99 1.95
C SER A 115 -16.09 -16.79 0.91
N THR A 116 -17.12 -17.64 0.93
CA THR A 116 -18.31 -17.48 0.08
C THR A 116 -18.97 -16.12 0.28
N GLU A 117 -18.92 -15.62 1.52
CA GLU A 117 -19.48 -14.34 1.89
C GLU A 117 -18.72 -13.15 1.27
N VAL A 118 -17.39 -13.22 1.22
CA VAL A 118 -16.56 -12.24 0.50
C VAL A 118 -16.89 -12.28 -0.98
N GLN A 119 -17.02 -13.48 -1.55
CA GLN A 119 -17.37 -13.66 -2.97
C GLN A 119 -18.75 -13.08 -3.29
N ASP A 120 -19.73 -13.27 -2.40
CA ASP A 120 -21.08 -12.71 -2.55
C ASP A 120 -21.08 -11.18 -2.40
N ALA A 121 -20.29 -10.63 -1.46
CA ALA A 121 -20.16 -9.19 -1.30
C ALA A 121 -19.55 -8.52 -2.56
N LEU A 122 -18.52 -9.14 -3.13
CA LEU A 122 -17.90 -8.69 -4.38
C LEU A 122 -18.90 -8.77 -5.55
N ARG A 123 -19.60 -9.90 -5.70
CA ARG A 123 -20.57 -10.12 -6.79
C ARG A 123 -21.72 -9.13 -6.77
N ASN A 124 -22.19 -8.77 -5.57
CA ASN A 124 -23.30 -7.86 -5.38
C ASN A 124 -22.88 -6.39 -5.26
N GLY A 125 -21.58 -6.08 -5.41
CA GLY A 125 -21.05 -4.72 -5.31
C GLY A 125 -21.16 -4.10 -3.92
N ILE A 126 -21.26 -4.94 -2.87
CA ILE A 126 -21.33 -4.49 -1.47
C ILE A 126 -19.95 -4.04 -0.98
N ALA A 127 -18.90 -4.65 -1.50
CA ALA A 127 -17.51 -4.29 -1.22
C ALA A 127 -16.66 -4.54 -2.46
N THR A 128 -15.54 -3.84 -2.54
CA THR A 128 -14.50 -4.03 -3.56
C THR A 128 -13.30 -4.77 -2.96
N LYS A 129 -12.49 -5.40 -3.82
CA LYS A 129 -11.23 -6.04 -3.39
C LYS A 129 -10.30 -5.05 -2.65
N PRO A 130 -10.09 -3.81 -3.13
CA PRO A 130 -9.35 -2.78 -2.40
C PRO A 130 -9.85 -2.53 -0.97
N GLU A 131 -11.15 -2.34 -0.77
CA GLU A 131 -11.73 -2.08 0.56
C GLU A 131 -11.54 -3.27 1.50
N LEU A 132 -11.75 -4.49 1.00
CA LEU A 132 -11.56 -5.71 1.78
C LEU A 132 -10.10 -5.92 2.18
N LEU A 133 -9.17 -5.66 1.27
CA LEU A 133 -7.74 -5.76 1.54
C LEU A 133 -7.25 -4.65 2.48
N ALA A 134 -7.71 -3.41 2.31
CA ALA A 134 -7.38 -2.30 3.19
C ALA A 134 -7.90 -2.55 4.62
N ALA A 135 -9.16 -2.96 4.76
CA ALA A 135 -9.73 -3.35 6.05
C ALA A 135 -9.00 -4.56 6.65
N GLY A 136 -8.66 -5.54 5.83
CA GLY A 136 -7.91 -6.72 6.24
C GLY A 136 -6.51 -6.39 6.73
N TYR A 137 -5.81 -5.49 6.05
CA TYR A 137 -4.49 -5.01 6.43
C TYR A 137 -4.52 -4.32 7.81
N ASN A 138 -5.46 -3.38 8.00
CA ASN A 138 -5.59 -2.61 9.24
C ASN A 138 -6.05 -3.45 10.45
N SER A 139 -6.91 -4.46 10.24
CA SER A 139 -7.58 -5.18 11.34
C SER A 139 -7.22 -6.66 11.48
N GLY A 140 -6.41 -7.23 10.59
CA GLY A 140 -6.12 -8.67 10.57
C GLY A 140 -7.24 -9.55 10.00
N GLY A 141 -8.13 -8.99 9.17
CA GLY A 141 -9.05 -9.75 8.30
C GLY A 141 -10.35 -10.30 8.92
N THR A 142 -10.54 -10.21 10.23
CA THR A 142 -11.71 -10.82 10.91
C THR A 142 -12.91 -9.88 11.09
N GLN A 143 -12.73 -8.56 10.90
CA GLN A 143 -13.74 -7.55 11.24
C GLN A 143 -14.35 -6.80 10.05
N TRP A 144 -14.05 -7.20 8.81
CA TRP A 144 -14.56 -6.49 7.62
C TRP A 144 -16.10 -6.49 7.52
N ARG A 145 -16.78 -7.45 8.16
CA ARG A 145 -18.25 -7.64 8.08
C ARG A 145 -19.03 -7.03 9.26
N THR A 146 -18.56 -7.20 10.49
CA THR A 146 -19.47 -7.20 11.65
C THR A 146 -19.51 -5.92 12.47
N LEU A 147 -18.52 -5.03 12.32
CA LEU A 147 -18.52 -3.64 12.78
C LEU A 147 -17.11 -3.13 12.49
N ILE A 148 -16.93 -2.46 11.35
CA ILE A 148 -15.67 -1.79 11.04
C ILE A 148 -15.45 -0.73 12.14
N PRO A 149 -14.41 -0.84 12.99
CA PRO A 149 -14.17 0.15 14.03
C PRO A 149 -14.05 1.55 13.43
N ALA A 150 -14.39 2.60 14.18
CA ALA A 150 -14.34 3.98 13.67
C ALA A 150 -12.97 4.35 13.08
N GLU A 151 -11.90 3.79 13.64
CA GLU A 151 -10.54 3.88 13.10
C GLU A 151 -10.40 3.25 11.71
N THR A 152 -10.93 2.04 11.51
CA THR A 152 -10.91 1.38 10.19
C THR A 152 -11.84 2.08 9.20
N GLN A 153 -12.94 2.71 9.65
CA GLN A 153 -13.78 3.54 8.78
C GLN A 153 -13.01 4.77 8.29
N MET A 154 -12.25 5.42 9.18
CA MET A 154 -11.36 6.53 8.81
C MET A 154 -10.29 6.07 7.82
N TYR A 155 -9.70 4.91 8.07
CA TYR A 155 -8.70 4.28 7.20
C TYR A 155 -9.25 4.07 5.78
N LEU A 156 -10.45 3.50 5.65
CA LEU A 156 -11.13 3.32 4.36
C LEU A 156 -11.53 4.64 3.70
N ALA A 157 -11.95 5.64 4.50
CA ALA A 157 -12.25 6.97 3.98
C ALA A 157 -11.00 7.62 3.36
N ILE A 158 -9.84 7.53 4.03
CA ILE A 158 -8.56 8.00 3.49
C ILE A 158 -8.25 7.23 2.21
N TYR A 159 -8.29 5.90 2.25
CA TYR A 159 -8.04 5.05 1.08
C TYR A 159 -8.86 5.49 -0.15
N SER A 160 -10.19 5.60 0.01
CA SER A 160 -11.10 5.99 -1.07
C SER A 160 -10.86 7.42 -1.60
N SER A 161 -10.36 8.33 -0.76
CA SER A 161 -10.10 9.71 -1.16
C SER A 161 -8.83 9.87 -2.00
N ILE A 162 -7.89 8.94 -1.90
CA ILE A 162 -6.62 8.99 -2.64
C ILE A 162 -6.89 8.91 -4.15
N ASP A 163 -7.70 7.95 -4.60
CA ASP A 163 -8.04 7.78 -6.01
C ASP A 163 -8.69 9.04 -6.60
N ASN A 164 -9.65 9.60 -5.86
CA ASN A 164 -10.36 10.81 -6.25
C ASN A 164 -9.46 12.05 -6.33
N THR A 165 -8.38 12.08 -5.55
CA THR A 165 -7.53 13.27 -5.38
C THR A 165 -6.29 13.25 -6.26
N LEU A 166 -5.67 12.08 -6.40
CA LEU A 166 -4.36 11.93 -7.04
C LEU A 166 -4.42 11.38 -8.46
N GLN A 167 -5.54 10.75 -8.87
CA GLN A 167 -5.69 10.11 -10.18
C GLN A 167 -4.50 9.18 -10.51
N LEU A 168 -4.09 8.35 -9.55
CA LEU A 168 -2.88 7.52 -9.64
C LEU A 168 -2.93 6.44 -10.76
N GLY A 169 -4.07 6.29 -11.43
CA GLY A 169 -4.22 5.46 -12.62
C GLY A 169 -5.59 5.61 -13.27
N SER A 170 -5.76 6.64 -14.10
CA SER A 170 -6.71 6.61 -15.22
C SER A 170 -6.02 7.20 -16.45
N ASN A 171 -6.00 6.45 -17.56
CA ASN A 171 -5.51 6.95 -18.84
C ASN A 171 -6.32 8.21 -19.22
N PRO A 172 -5.71 9.40 -19.40
CA PRO A 172 -6.44 10.58 -19.81
C PRO A 172 -6.71 10.48 -21.31
N SER A 173 -7.82 9.82 -21.68
CA SER A 173 -8.46 10.07 -22.98
C SER A 173 -9.19 11.41 -22.87
N GLY A 174 -8.45 12.51 -23.01
CA GLY A 174 -9.02 13.86 -22.96
C GLY A 174 -8.03 14.87 -22.40
N ILE A 175 -7.08 15.31 -23.21
CA ILE A 175 -6.33 16.54 -22.92
C ILE A 175 -7.23 17.69 -23.34
N ASP A 176 -7.82 18.38 -22.38
CA ASP A 176 -8.36 19.72 -22.57
C ASP A 176 -7.27 20.74 -22.19
N ASN A 177 -6.95 21.63 -23.13
CA ASN A 177 -5.64 22.28 -23.24
C ASN A 177 -5.62 23.67 -22.56
N THR A 178 -6.08 23.73 -21.31
CA THR A 178 -6.11 24.99 -20.52
C THR A 178 -5.77 24.78 -19.05
N GLN A 179 -4.63 24.13 -18.74
CA GLN A 179 -4.09 24.09 -17.38
C GLN A 179 -2.76 24.85 -17.26
N SER A 180 -2.72 25.75 -16.28
CA SER A 180 -1.63 26.68 -15.98
C SER A 180 -0.30 25.94 -15.70
N SER A 181 0.84 26.57 -16.01
CA SER A 181 2.19 25.99 -15.83
C SER A 181 2.51 25.54 -14.39
N VAL A 182 1.90 26.18 -13.39
CA VAL A 182 2.01 25.80 -11.97
C VAL A 182 1.26 24.51 -11.67
N GLN A 183 0.06 24.32 -12.23
CA GLN A 183 -0.70 23.08 -12.09
C GLN A 183 -0.01 21.91 -12.81
N MET A 184 0.56 22.13 -13.99
CA MET A 184 1.34 21.11 -14.69
C MET A 184 2.57 20.66 -13.90
N SER A 185 3.29 21.60 -13.27
CA SER A 185 4.45 21.30 -12.43
C SER A 185 4.06 20.50 -11.18
N ALA A 186 2.96 20.89 -10.52
CA ALA A 186 2.43 20.15 -9.38
C ALA A 186 1.96 18.74 -9.76
N MET A 187 1.30 18.57 -10.91
CA MET A 187 0.91 17.23 -11.41
C MET A 187 2.12 16.38 -11.80
N ALA A 188 3.16 16.96 -12.39
CA ALA A 188 4.38 16.25 -12.72
C ALA A 188 5.09 15.73 -11.46
N VAL A 189 5.16 16.55 -10.40
CA VAL A 189 5.68 16.14 -9.08
C VAL A 189 4.82 15.05 -8.45
N LYS A 190 3.48 15.17 -8.46
CA LYS A 190 2.57 14.12 -7.97
C LYS A 190 2.82 12.79 -8.68
N ARG A 191 2.95 12.82 -10.01
CA ARG A 191 3.22 11.63 -10.84
C ARG A 191 4.61 11.04 -10.58
N SER A 192 5.65 11.86 -10.46
CA SER A 192 7.01 11.36 -10.18
C SER A 192 7.12 10.76 -8.78
N SER A 193 6.43 11.33 -7.79
CA SER A 193 6.45 10.84 -6.41
C SER A 193 5.63 9.56 -6.23
N ALA A 194 4.47 9.48 -6.88
CA ALA A 194 3.75 8.21 -6.98
C ALA A 194 4.61 7.16 -7.71
N ALA A 195 5.22 7.53 -8.83
CA ALA A 195 6.16 6.66 -9.54
C ALA A 195 7.36 6.24 -8.68
N ALA A 196 7.78 7.04 -7.69
CA ALA A 196 8.80 6.63 -6.72
C ALA A 196 8.27 5.51 -5.82
N VAL A 197 7.12 5.69 -5.17
CA VAL A 197 6.47 4.65 -4.34
C VAL A 197 6.24 3.37 -5.16
N PHE A 198 5.70 3.50 -6.37
CA PHE A 198 5.54 2.40 -7.30
C PHE A 198 6.87 1.78 -7.73
N SER A 199 7.91 2.58 -8.02
CA SER A 199 9.24 2.06 -8.36
C SER A 199 9.82 1.22 -7.22
N TRP A 200 9.60 1.58 -5.95
CA TRP A 200 10.01 0.75 -4.82
C TRP A 200 9.23 -0.57 -4.74
N LEU A 201 7.92 -0.51 -4.99
CA LEU A 201 7.02 -1.68 -4.99
C LEU A 201 7.24 -2.62 -6.19
N THR A 202 7.62 -2.08 -7.35
CA THR A 202 7.76 -2.81 -8.61
C THR A 202 9.22 -3.02 -9.03
N ARG A 203 10.19 -2.51 -8.25
CA ARG A 203 11.59 -2.96 -8.36
C ARG A 203 11.57 -4.49 -8.28
N PRO A 204 12.42 -5.20 -9.03
CA PRO A 204 12.50 -6.65 -8.93
C PRO A 204 12.80 -7.01 -7.47
N LEU A 205 11.73 -7.28 -6.71
CA LEU A 205 11.79 -7.71 -5.34
C LEU A 205 12.61 -8.99 -5.39
N ARG A 206 13.61 -9.11 -4.52
CA ARG A 206 14.42 -10.32 -4.42
C ARG A 206 13.62 -11.45 -3.75
N ILE A 207 12.37 -11.64 -4.17
CA ILE A 207 11.62 -12.87 -3.97
C ILE A 207 12.32 -13.90 -4.87
N SER A 208 13.23 -14.69 -4.30
CA SER A 208 14.25 -15.42 -5.07
C SER A 208 13.72 -16.28 -6.24
N ASN A 209 14.05 -15.79 -7.45
CA ASN A 209 14.44 -16.41 -8.73
C ASN A 209 13.91 -17.80 -9.12
N SER A 210 12.97 -17.83 -10.08
CA SER A 210 13.13 -18.63 -11.30
C SER A 210 12.38 -17.99 -12.50
N LEU A 211 13.04 -17.98 -13.66
CA LEU A 211 12.55 -17.53 -14.99
C LEU A 211 12.48 -16.02 -15.32
N LEU A 212 13.65 -15.37 -15.38
CA LEU A 212 13.94 -14.35 -16.42
C LEU A 212 14.62 -14.97 -17.67
N GLY A 213 14.50 -16.30 -17.84
CA GLY A 213 15.23 -17.08 -18.85
C GLY A 213 14.38 -17.61 -20.01
N ARG A 214 13.12 -17.20 -20.16
CA ARG A 214 12.33 -17.51 -21.36
C ARG A 214 11.40 -16.34 -21.62
N LEU A 215 11.74 -15.52 -22.62
CA LEU A 215 10.84 -14.82 -23.55
C LEU A 215 11.69 -13.93 -24.49
N PHE A 216 12.67 -14.57 -25.14
CA PHE A 216 12.88 -14.37 -26.57
C PHE A 216 12.18 -15.55 -27.24
N HIS A 217 10.86 -15.40 -27.43
CA HIS A 217 10.07 -15.86 -28.56
C HIS A 217 8.73 -15.13 -28.51
#